data_AF-A0A1B2R3S9-F1
#
_entry.id   AF-A0A1B2R3S9-F1
#
_cell.length_a   1.000
_cell.length_b   1.000
_cell.length_c   1.000
_cell.angle_alpha   90.00
_cell.angle_beta   90.00
_cell.angle_gamma   90.00
#
_symmetry.space_group_name_H-M   'P 1'
#
loop_
_entity.id
_entity.type
_entity.pdbx_description
1 polymer ?
#
loop_
_entity_poly.entity_id
_entity_poly.type
_entity_poly.pdbx_seq_one_letter_code
_entity_poly.pdbx_strand_id
1 'polypeptide(L)'
;MRSTRDASLDTLLLLDGESFVADKAGRFWVKFEVQSVEVSVHRPHGVKYSLTLHNDSGERILGFDNAHPVKERTGPGAQTRIEYDHKHKGQRVRFYTYTDAATLIRDFWQEVELILQERSL
;
A
#
# COMPACT_ATOMS: atom_id res chain seq x y z
N MET A 1 7.25 -24.37 -9.27
CA MET A 1 6.29 -24.27 -8.16
C MET A 1 5.00 -23.69 -8.71
N ARG A 2 3.86 -24.34 -8.51
CA ARG A 2 2.57 -23.68 -8.78
C ARG A 2 2.44 -22.57 -7.76
N SER A 3 2.50 -21.32 -8.20
CA SER A 3 2.06 -20.19 -7.39
C SER A 3 0.59 -20.46 -7.06
N THR A 4 0.29 -20.72 -5.79
CA THR A 4 -1.08 -20.81 -5.32
C THR A 4 -1.68 -19.44 -5.58
N ARG A 5 -2.65 -19.35 -6.49
CA ARG A 5 -3.36 -18.10 -6.77
C ARG A 5 -3.91 -17.57 -5.44
N ASP A 6 -3.59 -16.33 -5.13
CA ASP A 6 -4.16 -15.63 -4.00
C ASP A 6 -5.68 -15.54 -4.20
N ALA A 7 -6.44 -16.25 -3.35
CA ALA A 7 -7.89 -16.29 -3.42
C ALA A 7 -8.54 -14.94 -3.05
N SER A 8 -7.80 -14.07 -2.37
CA SER A 8 -8.27 -12.74 -1.97
C SER A 8 -7.95 -11.63 -2.99
N LEU A 9 -7.21 -11.96 -4.05
CA LEU A 9 -6.84 -10.99 -5.08
C LEU A 9 -8.07 -10.41 -5.78
N ASP A 10 -9.09 -11.24 -6.03
CA ASP A 10 -10.32 -10.80 -6.69
C ASP A 10 -11.03 -9.73 -5.86
N THR A 11 -11.00 -9.82 -4.52
CA THR A 11 -11.54 -8.80 -3.62
C THR A 11 -10.79 -7.48 -3.74
N LEU A 12 -9.45 -7.53 -3.80
CA LEU A 12 -8.64 -6.31 -3.96
C LEU A 12 -8.87 -5.65 -5.32
N LEU A 13 -9.04 -6.44 -6.38
CA LEU A 13 -9.35 -5.94 -7.72
C LEU A 13 -10.73 -5.27 -7.80
N LEU A 14 -11.72 -5.77 -7.04
CA LEU A 14 -13.04 -5.14 -6.95
C LEU A 14 -13.01 -3.75 -6.30
N LEU A 15 -11.95 -3.43 -5.55
CA LEU A 15 -11.77 -2.11 -4.94
C LEU A 15 -11.12 -1.09 -5.90
N ASP A 16 -10.74 -1.47 -7.12
CA ASP A 16 -10.12 -0.52 -8.05
C ASP A 16 -11.02 0.68 -8.35
N GLY A 17 -10.50 1.88 -8.15
CA GLY A 17 -11.21 3.14 -8.34
C GLY A 17 -12.11 3.54 -7.16
N GLU A 18 -12.30 2.67 -6.17
CA GLU A 18 -13.15 2.96 -5.02
C GLU A 18 -12.51 3.98 -4.08
N SER A 19 -13.35 4.80 -3.45
CA SER A 19 -12.96 5.77 -2.43
C SER A 19 -13.96 5.80 -1.29
N PHE A 20 -13.47 5.81 -0.06
CA PHE A 20 -14.31 5.75 1.14
C PHE A 20 -13.93 6.85 2.11
N VAL A 21 -14.93 7.47 2.74
CA VAL A 21 -14.72 8.35 3.90
C VAL A 21 -14.21 7.49 5.06
N ALA A 22 -13.10 7.91 5.66
CA ALA A 22 -12.39 7.13 6.67
C ALA A 22 -12.70 7.56 8.11
N ASP A 23 -13.27 8.75 8.31
CA ASP A 23 -13.59 9.30 9.63
C ASP A 23 -15.01 9.88 9.72
N LYS A 24 -15.52 10.05 10.95
CA LYS A 24 -16.88 10.58 11.15
C LYS A 24 -17.04 12.03 10.73
N ALA A 25 -15.97 12.82 10.76
CA ALA A 25 -16.02 14.24 10.40
C ALA A 25 -15.91 14.46 8.88
N GLY A 26 -15.68 13.41 8.09
CA GLY A 26 -15.55 13.51 6.64
C GLY A 26 -14.28 14.24 6.19
N ARG A 27 -13.26 14.29 7.05
CA ARG A 27 -12.00 15.01 6.81
C ARG A 27 -10.92 14.11 6.25
N PHE A 28 -11.09 12.80 6.32
CA PHE A 28 -10.16 11.83 5.80
C PHE A 28 -10.88 10.86 4.89
N TRP A 29 -10.20 10.47 3.82
CA TRP A 29 -10.72 9.51 2.87
C TRP A 29 -9.59 8.62 2.35
N VAL A 30 -9.95 7.39 2.03
CA VAL A 30 -9.05 6.43 1.41
C VAL A 30 -9.37 6.25 -0.06
N LYS A 31 -8.36 5.93 -0.86
CA LYS A 31 -8.47 5.62 -2.28
C LYS A 31 -7.77 4.31 -2.59
N PHE A 32 -8.38 3.51 -3.45
CA PHE A 32 -7.84 2.27 -3.97
C PHE A 32 -7.64 2.41 -5.49
N GLU A 33 -6.43 2.14 -5.97
CA GLU A 33 -6.11 2.01 -7.39
C GLU A 33 -5.36 0.70 -7.57
N VAL A 34 -6.00 -0.30 -8.19
CA VAL A 34 -5.52 -1.69 -8.22
C VAL A 34 -5.72 -2.26 -9.61
N GLN A 35 -4.66 -2.84 -10.18
CA GLN A 35 -4.72 -3.44 -11.51
C GLN A 35 -4.02 -4.80 -11.52
N SER A 36 -4.65 -5.79 -12.16
CA SER A 36 -3.93 -7.01 -12.54
C SER A 36 -2.94 -6.67 -13.65
N VAL A 37 -1.72 -7.18 -13.52
CA VAL A 37 -0.62 -6.95 -14.46
C VAL A 37 0.11 -8.26 -14.74
N GLU A 38 0.88 -8.30 -15.82
CA GLU A 38 1.76 -9.44 -16.07
C GLU A 38 2.76 -9.63 -14.92
N VAL A 39 2.93 -10.89 -14.52
CA VAL A 39 3.92 -11.28 -13.51
C VAL A 39 5.31 -10.91 -14.02
N SER A 40 6.07 -10.23 -13.19
CA SER A 40 7.45 -9.85 -13.47
C SER A 40 8.31 -9.97 -12.22
N VAL A 41 9.63 -9.87 -12.37
CA VAL A 41 10.57 -9.82 -11.23
C VAL A 41 10.30 -8.64 -10.29
N HIS A 42 9.63 -7.59 -10.76
CA HIS A 42 9.26 -6.41 -9.98
C HIS A 42 7.87 -6.53 -9.34
N ARG A 43 7.01 -7.39 -9.88
CA ARG A 43 5.65 -7.65 -9.40
C ARG A 43 5.38 -9.15 -9.51
N PRO A 44 5.99 -9.96 -8.64
CA PRO A 44 5.90 -11.42 -8.72
C PRO A 44 4.47 -11.93 -8.49
N HIS A 45 3.62 -11.12 -7.85
CA HIS A 45 2.23 -11.43 -7.56
C HIS A 45 1.26 -11.00 -8.67
N GLY A 46 1.74 -10.39 -9.77
CA GLY A 46 0.88 -9.99 -10.90
C GLY A 46 -0.16 -8.91 -10.56
N VAL A 47 0.15 -8.07 -9.57
CA VAL A 47 -0.72 -6.98 -9.13
C VAL A 47 0.08 -5.68 -9.02
N LYS A 48 -0.50 -4.60 -9.53
CA LYS A 48 -0.08 -3.23 -9.28
C LYS A 48 -1.10 -2.60 -8.34
N TYR A 49 -0.66 -1.94 -7.28
CA TYR A 49 -1.57 -1.31 -6.33
C TYR A 49 -1.08 0.05 -5.85
N SER A 50 -2.02 0.90 -5.47
CA SER A 50 -1.85 2.10 -4.67
C SER A 50 -3.06 2.24 -3.74
N LEU A 51 -2.84 2.06 -2.44
CA LEU A 51 -3.84 2.26 -1.38
C LEU A 51 -3.40 3.49 -0.60
N THR A 52 -4.23 4.53 -0.52
CA THR A 52 -3.79 5.82 0.04
C THR A 52 -4.82 6.42 0.99
N LEU A 53 -4.36 7.06 2.06
CA LEU A 53 -5.16 7.90 2.95
C LEU A 53 -4.83 9.36 2.69
N HIS A 54 -5.85 10.19 2.56
CA HIS A 54 -5.73 11.62 2.32
C HIS A 54 -6.49 12.43 3.37
N ASN A 55 -6.06 13.67 3.61
CA ASN A 55 -6.80 14.65 4.40
C ASN A 55 -7.74 15.51 3.51
N ASP A 56 -8.48 16.40 4.15
CA ASP A 56 -9.42 17.36 3.54
C ASP A 56 -8.76 18.35 2.57
N SER A 57 -7.44 18.53 2.69
CA SER A 57 -6.63 19.35 1.80
C SER A 57 -6.08 18.58 0.58
N GLY A 58 -6.40 17.27 0.48
CA GLY A 58 -5.91 16.38 -0.58
C GLY A 58 -4.47 15.91 -0.40
N GLU A 59 -3.86 16.15 0.77
CA GLU A 59 -2.52 15.66 1.08
C GLU A 59 -2.55 14.17 1.44
N ARG A 60 -1.66 13.39 0.82
CA ARG A 60 -1.46 11.98 1.14
C ARG A 60 -0.76 11.81 2.49
N ILE A 61 -1.49 11.28 3.47
CA ILE A 61 -1.00 11.00 4.82
C ILE A 61 -0.32 9.63 4.90
N LEU A 62 -0.91 8.63 4.23
CA LEU A 62 -0.44 7.25 4.17
C LEU A 62 -0.54 6.76 2.72
N GLY A 63 0.39 5.90 2.29
CA GLY A 63 0.28 5.18 1.03
C GLY A 63 0.94 3.81 1.10
N PHE A 64 0.34 2.81 0.48
CA PHE A 64 0.97 1.51 0.19
C PHE A 64 0.95 1.38 -1.33
N ASP A 65 2.11 1.25 -1.96
CA ASP A 65 2.18 1.12 -3.41
C ASP A 65 3.39 0.32 -3.89
N ASN A 66 3.34 -0.09 -5.17
CA ASN A 66 4.42 -0.77 -5.85
C ASN A 66 4.71 -0.19 -7.25
N ALA A 67 4.52 1.14 -7.38
CA ALA A 67 4.64 1.84 -8.65
C ALA A 67 6.11 2.01 -9.09
N HIS A 68 7.03 2.16 -8.14
CA HIS A 68 8.45 2.39 -8.40
C HIS A 68 9.34 1.66 -7.39
N PRO A 69 10.61 1.38 -7.73
CA PRO A 69 11.55 0.81 -6.78
C PRO A 69 11.95 1.85 -5.72
N VAL A 70 12.12 1.38 -4.48
CA VAL A 70 12.72 2.13 -3.38
C VAL A 70 14.08 1.49 -3.06
N LYS A 71 15.06 2.32 -2.72
CA LYS A 71 16.42 1.87 -2.39
C LYS A 71 16.69 2.16 -0.92
N GLU A 72 17.15 1.15 -0.20
CA GLU A 72 17.73 1.32 1.12
C GLU A 72 19.23 1.09 1.02
N ARG A 73 20.01 2.10 1.43
CA ARG A 73 21.46 1.99 1.58
C ARG A 73 21.77 1.77 3.04
N THR A 74 22.35 0.63 3.36
CA THR A 74 22.80 0.30 4.71
C THR A 74 24.32 0.40 4.75
N GLY A 75 24.88 1.45 5.38
CA GLY A 75 26.31 1.57 5.72
C GLY A 75 27.37 1.41 4.60
N PRO A 76 28.66 1.61 4.90
CA PRO A 76 29.75 1.32 3.97
C PRO A 76 29.90 -0.20 3.77
N GLY A 77 29.76 -0.66 2.52
CA GLY A 77 30.02 -2.05 2.14
C GLY A 77 28.84 -3.02 2.19
N ALA A 78 27.63 -2.60 2.61
CA ALA A 78 26.47 -3.49 2.56
C ALA A 78 25.79 -3.52 1.19
N GLN A 79 25.11 -4.63 0.93
CA GLN A 79 24.35 -4.86 -0.28
C GLN A 79 23.16 -3.89 -0.35
N THR A 80 22.98 -3.21 -1.49
CA THR A 80 21.82 -2.35 -1.71
C THR A 80 20.58 -3.23 -1.90
N ARG A 81 19.57 -3.04 -1.04
CA ARG A 81 18.26 -3.66 -1.22
C ARG A 81 17.37 -2.74 -2.07
N ILE A 82 16.76 -3.31 -3.10
CA ILE A 82 15.83 -2.63 -4.00
C ILE A 82 14.51 -3.41 -3.98
N GLU A 83 13.44 -2.79 -3.53
CA GLU A 83 12.11 -3.38 -3.46
C GLU A 83 11.10 -2.47 -4.14
N TYR A 84 10.07 -3.07 -4.75
CA TYR A 84 8.96 -2.31 -5.32
C TYR A 84 7.85 -2.09 -4.32
N ASP A 85 7.48 -3.09 -3.52
CA ASP A 85 6.42 -2.94 -2.54
C ASP A 85 6.91 -2.08 -1.36
N HIS A 86 6.23 -0.97 -1.11
CA HIS A 86 6.60 -0.03 -0.06
C HIS A 86 5.40 0.73 0.48
N LYS A 87 5.61 1.36 1.64
CA LYS A 87 4.67 2.27 2.27
C LYS A 87 5.28 3.65 2.52
N HIS A 88 4.44 4.67 2.43
CA HIS A 88 4.73 6.08 2.69
C HIS A 88 3.95 6.53 3.92
N LYS A 89 4.62 7.09 4.93
CA LYS A 89 3.97 7.86 6.02
C LYS A 89 4.51 9.28 5.97
N GLY A 90 3.73 10.21 5.43
CA GLY A 90 4.23 11.52 5.00
C GLY A 90 5.40 11.38 4.01
N GLN A 91 6.55 11.99 4.33
CA GLN A 91 7.78 11.90 3.51
C GLN A 91 8.61 10.64 3.74
N ARG A 92 8.26 9.82 4.75
CA ARG A 92 9.05 8.62 5.10
C ARG A 92 8.61 7.43 4.27
N VAL A 93 9.56 6.79 3.59
CA VAL A 93 9.34 5.58 2.81
C VAL A 93 9.96 4.37 3.51
N ARG A 94 9.25 3.24 3.52
CA ARG A 94 9.71 1.96 4.08
C ARG A 94 9.29 0.81 3.18
N PHE A 95 10.12 -0.22 3.09
CA PHE A 95 9.72 -1.45 2.39
C PHE A 95 8.48 -2.07 3.02
N TYR A 96 7.66 -2.67 2.17
CA TYR A 96 6.50 -3.44 2.55
C TYR A 96 6.68 -4.86 1.97
N THR A 97 6.46 -5.89 2.79
CA THR A 97 6.52 -7.27 2.32
C THR A 97 5.12 -7.71 1.94
N TYR A 98 4.81 -7.73 0.65
CA TYR A 98 3.53 -8.27 0.18
C TYR A 98 3.43 -9.76 0.52
N THR A 99 2.36 -10.14 1.20
CA THR A 99 2.07 -11.55 1.55
C THR A 99 0.93 -12.07 0.67
N ASP A 100 -0.23 -11.41 0.76
CA ASP A 100 -1.43 -11.64 -0.03
C ASP A 100 -2.30 -10.37 0.02
N ALA A 101 -3.33 -10.30 -0.82
CA ALA A 101 -4.21 -9.15 -0.95
C ALA A 101 -5.03 -8.89 0.33
N ALA A 102 -5.49 -9.93 1.02
CA ALA A 102 -6.18 -9.80 2.30
C ALA A 102 -5.29 -9.14 3.36
N THR A 103 -4.02 -9.52 3.42
CA THR A 103 -3.01 -8.94 4.31
C THR A 103 -2.73 -7.50 3.95
N LEU A 104 -2.57 -7.18 2.65
CA LEU A 104 -2.40 -5.79 2.20
C LEU A 104 -3.56 -4.90 2.65
N ILE A 105 -4.81 -5.34 2.44
CA ILE A 105 -6.01 -4.60 2.84
C ILE A 105 -6.05 -4.41 4.36
N ARG A 106 -5.83 -5.50 5.12
CA ARG A 106 -5.85 -5.46 6.58
C ARG A 106 -4.79 -4.52 7.14
N ASP A 107 -3.55 -4.65 6.68
CA ASP A 107 -2.43 -3.84 7.16
C ASP A 107 -2.64 -2.36 6.84
N PHE A 108 -3.17 -2.05 5.65
CA PHE A 108 -3.52 -0.68 5.27
C PHE A 108 -4.58 -0.09 6.21
N TRP A 109 -5.69 -0.79 6.43
CA TRP A 109 -6.75 -0.31 7.32
C TRP A 109 -6.29 -0.16 8.76
N GLN A 110 -5.44 -1.08 9.25
CA GLN A 110 -4.86 -0.96 10.59
C GLN A 110 -4.02 0.34 10.73
N GLU A 111 -3.21 0.69 9.73
CA GLU A 111 -2.46 1.95 9.77
C GLU A 111 -3.34 3.19 9.62
N VAL A 112 -4.41 3.12 8.81
CA VAL A 112 -5.43 4.17 8.73
C VAL A 112 -6.05 4.41 10.10
N GLU A 113 -6.54 3.35 10.76
CA GLU A 113 -7.16 3.43 12.09
C GLU A 113 -6.22 4.05 13.12
N LEU A 114 -4.95 3.61 13.16
CA LEU A 114 -3.94 4.18 14.06
C LEU A 114 -3.72 5.68 13.81
N ILE A 115 -3.60 6.10 12.55
CA ILE A 115 -3.42 7.52 12.21
C ILE A 115 -4.65 8.35 12.60
N LEU A 116 -5.86 7.83 12.39
CA LEU A 116 -7.09 8.53 12.74
C LEU A 116 -7.25 8.64 14.25
N GLN A 117 -6.89 7.60 15.01
CA GLN A 117 -6.86 7.65 16.48
C GLN A 117 -5.85 8.68 16.97
N GLU A 118 -4.63 8.73 16.42
CA GLU A 118 -3.61 9.72 16.76
C GLU A 118 -4.05 11.18 16.49
N ARG A 119 -4.92 11.39 15.49
CA ARG A 119 -5.38 12.73 15.04
C ARG A 119 -6.75 13.15 15.59
N SER A 120 -7.48 12.24 16.23
CA SER A 120 -8.75 12.52 16.89
C SER A 120 -8.58 12.96 18.36
N LEU A 121 -7.34 12.92 18.86
CA LEU A 121 -6.90 13.52 20.13
C LEU A 121 -6.50 14.98 19.92
#